data_AF-A0AEH8-F1
#
_entry.id   AF-A0AEH8-F1
#
_cell.length_a   1.000
_cell.length_b   1.000
_cell.length_c   1.000
_cell.angle_alpha   90.00
_cell.angle_beta   90.00
_cell.angle_gamma   90.00
#
_symmetry.space_group_name_H-M   'P 1'
#
loop_
_entity.id
_entity.type
_entity.pdbx_description
1 polymer ?
#
loop_
_entity_poly.entity_id
_entity_poly.type
_entity_poly.pdbx_seq_one_letter_code
_entity_poly.pdbx_strand_id
1 'polypeptide(L)'
;MADDDKESSELPGAGEPARKPSGTANLLHNYTNYMAIEEEYDADVASGLLRKSLERKGVEQSQEGVKSWAAISKAMVTSDVDVGQEFTDAKAKTDALVDRMFTSTVKQASSEPELSSSLDARSTPGGDTEEAHMDDDFDDEEVEVEDDELDTLQEIFGTDDEDDASEQAYDHILKMMEKVD
;
A
#
# COMPACT_ATOMS: atom_id res chain seq x y z
N MET A 1 64.78 19.82 25.96
CA MET A 1 64.39 20.76 24.89
C MET A 1 64.56 19.98 23.61
N ALA A 2 63.59 19.13 23.27
CA ALA A 2 62.27 19.43 22.66
C ALA A 2 62.42 19.26 21.13
N ASP A 3 62.04 18.09 20.60
CA ASP A 3 60.72 17.73 20.02
C ASP A 3 60.76 18.05 18.52
N ASP A 4 60.93 17.07 17.62
CA ASP A 4 59.93 16.12 17.09
C ASP A 4 58.84 16.85 16.30
N ASP A 5 59.02 16.95 14.98
CA ASP A 5 57.94 17.26 14.04
C ASP A 5 58.05 16.31 12.85
N LYS A 6 57.33 15.20 13.01
CA LYS A 6 56.98 14.26 11.94
C LYS A 6 56.12 14.97 10.92
N GLU A 7 56.56 14.98 9.67
CA GLU A 7 55.69 15.16 8.51
C GLU A 7 54.66 14.03 8.49
N SER A 8 53.53 14.25 9.15
CA SER A 8 52.32 13.46 8.94
C SER A 8 51.80 13.76 7.54
N SER A 9 52.09 12.85 6.61
CA SER A 9 51.34 12.71 5.37
C SER A 9 49.89 12.35 5.72
N GLU A 10 49.04 13.36 5.86
CA GLU A 10 47.58 13.17 5.92
C GLU A 10 47.10 12.73 4.54
N LEU A 11 47.08 11.41 4.34
CA LEU A 11 46.19 10.78 3.38
C LEU A 11 44.76 11.25 3.69
N PRO A 12 43.95 11.65 2.69
CA PRO A 12 42.57 12.03 2.93
C PRO A 12 41.85 10.84 3.56
N GLY A 13 41.37 11.05 4.79
CA GLY A 13 40.75 10.02 5.60
C GLY A 13 39.64 9.31 4.83
N ALA A 14 39.83 8.02 4.58
CA ALA A 14 38.74 7.13 4.26
C ALA A 14 37.77 7.12 5.46
N GLY A 15 36.57 7.66 5.28
CA GLY A 15 35.43 7.36 6.14
C GLY A 15 35.00 8.45 7.11
N GLU A 16 34.72 9.66 6.63
CA GLU A 16 33.62 10.39 7.27
C GLU A 16 32.33 9.58 7.04
N PRO A 17 31.61 9.14 8.09
CA PRO A 17 30.35 8.45 7.91
C PRO A 17 29.39 9.41 7.22
N ALA A 18 28.89 9.03 6.04
CA ALA A 18 27.89 9.80 5.33
C ALA A 18 26.79 10.22 6.31
N ARG A 19 26.51 11.53 6.38
CA ARG A 19 25.49 12.06 7.30
C ARG A 19 24.19 11.30 7.06
N LYS A 20 23.65 10.69 8.13
CA LYS A 20 22.37 9.99 8.04
C LYS A 20 21.30 10.97 7.56
N PRO A 21 20.55 10.63 6.50
CA PRO A 21 19.48 11.49 6.03
C PRO A 21 18.42 11.64 7.12
N SER A 22 17.79 12.81 7.21
CA SER A 22 16.74 13.13 8.19
C SER A 22 15.57 13.85 7.52
N GLY A 23 14.40 13.87 8.19
CA GLY A 23 13.19 14.50 7.65
C GLY A 23 12.74 13.91 6.31
N THR A 24 12.42 14.78 5.35
CA THR A 24 11.97 14.38 4.00
C THR A 24 13.05 13.65 3.20
N ALA A 25 14.32 14.00 3.41
CA ALA A 25 15.43 13.29 2.77
C ALA A 25 15.53 11.83 3.26
N ASN A 26 15.19 11.58 4.53
CA ASN A 26 15.12 10.21 5.04
C ASN A 26 13.96 9.43 4.41
N LEU A 27 12.81 10.06 4.22
CA LEU A 27 11.65 9.42 3.57
C LEU A 27 12.01 9.00 2.15
N LEU A 28 12.55 9.93 1.34
CA LEU A 28 12.97 9.64 -0.02
C LEU A 28 14.07 8.58 -0.08
N HIS A 29 15.07 8.65 0.81
CA HIS A 29 16.15 7.66 0.85
C HIS A 29 15.62 6.24 1.13
N ASN A 30 14.73 6.09 2.11
CA ASN A 30 14.15 4.78 2.42
C ASN A 30 13.22 4.29 1.31
N TYR A 31 12.46 5.18 0.67
CA TYR A 31 11.62 4.83 -0.48
C TYR A 31 12.46 4.36 -1.68
N THR A 32 13.55 5.08 -2.02
CA THR A 32 14.47 4.66 -3.10
C THR A 32 15.12 3.31 -2.80
N ASN A 33 15.59 3.10 -1.56
CA ASN A 33 16.17 1.80 -1.18
C ASN A 33 15.12 0.69 -1.22
N TYR A 34 13.89 0.97 -0.79
CA TYR A 34 12.79 0.00 -0.84
C TYR A 34 12.52 -0.44 -2.28
N MET A 35 12.37 0.51 -3.21
CA MET A 35 12.11 0.21 -4.62
C MET A 35 13.26 -0.60 -5.25
N ALA A 36 14.51 -0.29 -4.91
CA ALA A 36 15.68 -1.03 -5.41
C ALA A 36 15.69 -2.49 -4.91
N ILE A 37 15.32 -2.72 -3.65
CA ILE A 37 15.23 -4.06 -3.08
C ILE A 37 14.03 -4.81 -3.67
N GLU A 38 12.88 -4.13 -3.85
CA GLU A 38 11.69 -4.70 -4.46
C GLU A 38 11.96 -5.17 -5.90
N GLU A 39 12.72 -4.39 -6.67
CA GLU A 39 13.11 -4.74 -8.03
C GLU A 39 14.07 -5.95 -8.08
N GLU A 40 14.96 -6.09 -7.09
CA GLU A 40 15.96 -7.18 -7.06
C GLU A 40 15.43 -8.48 -6.46
N TYR A 41 14.57 -8.40 -5.43
CA TYR A 41 14.20 -9.55 -4.60
C TYR A 41 12.70 -9.78 -4.39
N ASP A 42 11.83 -8.86 -4.83
CA ASP A 42 10.38 -8.80 -4.57
C ASP A 42 9.90 -7.89 -3.42
N ALA A 43 8.60 -7.60 -3.45
CA ALA A 43 7.93 -6.72 -2.50
C ALA A 43 7.83 -7.30 -1.08
N ASP A 44 7.86 -8.63 -0.92
CA ASP A 44 7.79 -9.29 0.38
C ASP A 44 9.11 -9.18 1.13
N VAL A 45 10.23 -9.39 0.46
CA VAL A 45 11.57 -9.19 1.01
C VAL A 45 11.79 -7.72 1.37
N ALA A 46 11.47 -6.79 0.47
CA ALA A 46 11.59 -5.36 0.72
C ALA A 46 10.75 -4.91 1.94
N SER A 47 9.51 -5.38 2.02
CA SER A 47 8.60 -5.08 3.13
C SER A 47 9.06 -5.69 4.45
N GLY A 48 9.55 -6.93 4.44
CA GLY A 48 10.10 -7.58 5.62
C GLY A 48 11.33 -6.85 6.19
N LEU A 49 12.24 -6.39 5.32
CA LEU A 49 13.44 -5.64 5.72
C LEU A 49 13.09 -4.27 6.31
N LEU A 50 12.16 -3.55 5.69
CA LEU A 50 11.71 -2.25 6.20
C LEU A 50 10.94 -2.42 7.51
N ARG A 51 10.05 -3.43 7.64
CA ARG A 51 9.37 -3.78 8.89
C ARG A 51 10.36 -4.01 10.03
N LYS A 52 11.36 -4.86 9.81
CA LYS A 52 12.43 -5.14 10.79
C LYS A 52 13.28 -3.91 11.12
N SER A 53 13.44 -2.98 10.19
CA SER A 53 14.10 -1.69 10.44
C SER A 53 13.27 -0.79 11.36
N LEU A 54 11.96 -0.74 11.16
CA LEU A 54 11.00 0.02 11.98
C LEU A 54 10.86 -0.56 13.39
N GLU A 55 10.78 -1.88 13.53
CA GLU A 55 10.71 -2.59 14.81
C GLU A 55 11.93 -2.27 15.69
N ARG A 56 13.14 -2.23 15.09
CA ARG A 56 14.38 -1.80 15.78
C ARG A 56 14.36 -0.34 16.27
N LYS A 57 13.39 0.45 15.81
CA LYS A 57 13.15 1.84 16.24
C LYS A 57 11.91 1.98 17.13
N GLY A 58 11.29 0.87 17.52
CA GLY A 58 10.09 0.85 18.37
C GLY A 58 8.81 1.19 17.60
N VAL A 59 8.81 1.07 16.27
CA VAL A 59 7.63 1.26 15.44
C VAL A 59 7.18 -0.12 14.93
N GLU A 60 6.09 -0.63 15.50
CA GLU A 60 5.48 -1.88 15.05
C GLU A 60 4.54 -1.61 13.88
N GLN A 61 4.69 -2.36 12.78
CA GLN A 61 3.83 -2.30 11.61
C GLN A 61 3.66 -3.72 11.04
N SER A 62 2.51 -4.00 10.45
CA SER A 62 2.33 -5.22 9.67
C SER A 62 3.10 -5.14 8.35
N GLN A 63 3.43 -6.30 7.77
CA GLN A 63 4.05 -6.36 6.45
C GLN A 63 3.16 -5.74 5.37
N GLU A 64 1.85 -5.97 5.46
CA GLU A 64 0.85 -5.35 4.58
C GLU A 64 0.75 -3.83 4.77
N GLY A 65 0.93 -3.33 6.00
CA GLY A 65 1.04 -1.90 6.28
C GLY A 65 2.25 -1.26 5.59
N VAL A 66 3.37 -1.98 5.54
CA VAL A 66 4.57 -1.54 4.82
C VAL A 66 4.34 -1.56 3.29
N LYS A 67 3.71 -2.61 2.75
CA LYS A 67 3.30 -2.66 1.34
C LYS A 67 2.38 -1.50 0.97
N SER A 68 1.40 -1.21 1.82
CA SER A 68 0.48 -0.07 1.65
C SER A 68 1.22 1.26 1.64
N TRP A 69 2.17 1.45 2.56
CA TRP A 69 3.03 2.64 2.58
C TRP A 69 3.83 2.78 1.28
N ALA A 70 4.38 1.69 0.74
CA ALA A 70 5.14 1.71 -0.51
C ALA A 70 4.24 2.06 -1.70
N ALA A 71 3.04 1.49 -1.78
CA ALA A 71 2.05 1.81 -2.82
C ALA A 71 1.62 3.28 -2.77
N ILE A 72 1.33 3.82 -1.58
CA ILE A 72 0.99 5.23 -1.38
C ILE A 72 2.18 6.12 -1.79
N SER A 73 3.39 5.78 -1.36
CA SER A 73 4.60 6.53 -1.68
C SER A 73 4.87 6.54 -3.19
N LYS A 74 4.66 5.40 -3.86
CA LYS A 74 4.74 5.30 -5.32
C LYS A 74 3.72 6.20 -6.01
N ALA A 75 2.46 6.14 -5.59
CA ALA A 75 1.41 7.02 -6.13
C ALA A 75 1.74 8.51 -5.94
N MET A 76 2.26 8.90 -4.77
CA MET A 76 2.68 10.29 -4.50
C MET A 76 3.87 10.75 -5.37
N VAL A 77 4.71 9.83 -5.84
CA VAL A 77 5.87 10.14 -6.69
C VAL A 77 5.48 10.14 -8.17
N THR A 78 4.57 9.27 -8.60
CA THR A 78 4.21 9.09 -10.01
C THR A 78 2.99 9.89 -10.45
N SER A 79 2.11 10.27 -9.52
CA SER A 79 0.81 10.88 -9.80
C SER A 79 0.69 12.24 -9.10
N ASP A 80 -0.17 13.10 -9.65
CA ASP A 80 -0.48 14.41 -9.05
C ASP A 80 -1.52 14.24 -7.93
N VAL A 81 -1.06 13.74 -6.77
CA VAL A 81 -1.89 13.59 -5.57
C VAL A 81 -1.78 14.84 -4.71
N ASP A 82 -2.84 15.65 -4.68
CA ASP A 82 -2.91 16.86 -3.87
C ASP A 82 -4.07 16.83 -2.86
N VAL A 83 -3.72 16.54 -1.60
CA VAL A 83 -4.67 16.54 -0.48
C VAL A 83 -5.26 17.94 -0.23
N GLY A 84 -4.52 19.02 -0.55
CA GLY A 84 -5.00 20.39 -0.42
C GLY A 84 -6.07 20.74 -1.44
N GLN A 85 -5.94 20.26 -2.67
CA GLN A 85 -6.98 20.37 -3.69
C GLN A 85 -8.22 19.57 -3.28
N GLU A 86 -8.05 18.33 -2.82
CA GLU A 86 -9.16 17.50 -2.34
C GLU A 86 -9.91 18.15 -1.16
N PHE A 87 -9.20 18.78 -0.23
CA PHE A 87 -9.81 19.56 0.84
C PHE A 87 -10.63 20.74 0.32
N THR A 88 -10.11 21.44 -0.69
CA THR A 88 -10.78 22.60 -1.30
C THR A 88 -12.06 22.17 -2.01
N ASP A 89 -12.03 21.07 -2.74
CA ASP A 89 -13.18 20.51 -3.43
C ASP A 89 -14.23 19.97 -2.45
N ALA A 90 -13.80 19.28 -1.39
CA ALA A 90 -14.68 18.81 -0.32
C ALA A 90 -15.36 19.99 0.40
N LYS A 91 -14.61 21.06 0.66
CA LYS A 91 -15.14 22.28 1.27
C LYS A 91 -16.15 22.96 0.34
N ALA A 92 -15.83 23.14 -0.94
CA ALA A 92 -16.74 23.76 -1.91
C ALA A 92 -18.06 22.99 -2.06
N LYS A 93 -18.00 21.65 -2.08
CA LYS A 93 -19.20 20.78 -2.10
C LYS A 93 -20.04 20.96 -0.83
N THR A 94 -19.38 21.06 0.33
CA THR A 94 -20.05 21.27 1.61
C THR A 94 -20.71 22.64 1.69
N ASP A 95 -19.99 23.70 1.28
CA ASP A 95 -20.52 25.07 1.26
C ASP A 95 -21.73 25.17 0.31
N ALA A 96 -21.66 24.55 -0.88
CA ALA A 96 -22.78 24.49 -1.81
C ALA A 96 -24.00 23.74 -1.25
N LEU A 97 -23.78 22.66 -0.49
CA LEU A 97 -24.86 21.94 0.18
C LEU A 97 -25.53 22.78 1.27
N VAL A 98 -24.72 23.51 2.05
CA VAL A 98 -25.20 24.42 3.09
C VAL A 98 -26.00 25.56 2.45
N ASP A 99 -25.48 26.21 1.42
CA ASP A 99 -26.18 27.28 0.70
C ASP A 99 -27.49 26.78 0.09
N ARG A 100 -27.53 25.55 -0.45
CA ARG A 100 -28.76 24.92 -0.93
C ARG A 100 -29.78 24.73 0.19
N MET A 101 -29.37 24.27 1.36
CA MET A 101 -30.27 24.08 2.51
C MET A 101 -30.83 25.42 3.02
N PHE A 102 -29.99 26.45 3.13
CA PHE A 102 -30.42 27.78 3.57
C PHE A 102 -31.36 28.44 2.55
N THR A 103 -31.01 28.41 1.26
CA THR A 103 -31.85 28.99 0.20
C THR A 103 -33.17 28.24 0.01
N SER A 104 -33.18 26.92 0.20
CA SER A 104 -34.42 26.11 0.16
C SER A 104 -35.32 26.42 1.35
N THR A 105 -34.75 26.55 2.56
CA THR A 105 -35.51 26.89 3.77
C THR A 105 -36.10 28.31 3.69
N VAL A 106 -35.35 29.28 3.16
CA VAL A 106 -35.82 30.66 2.97
C VAL A 106 -36.92 30.74 1.90
N LYS A 107 -36.82 29.98 0.80
CA LYS A 107 -37.91 29.89 -0.20
C LYS A 107 -39.17 29.22 0.35
N GLN A 108 -39.01 28.22 1.22
CA GLN A 108 -40.14 27.54 1.85
C GLN A 108 -40.83 28.40 2.92
N ALA A 109 -40.09 29.29 3.59
CA ALA A 109 -40.64 30.28 4.52
C ALA A 109 -41.34 31.48 3.84
N SER A 110 -41.14 31.67 2.53
CA SER A 110 -41.75 32.76 1.75
C SER A 110 -42.90 32.31 0.84
N SER A 111 -43.33 31.05 0.95
CA SER A 111 -44.49 30.52 0.22
C SER A 111 -45.64 30.31 1.20
N GLU A 112 -46.46 31.35 1.42
CA GLU A 112 -47.79 31.18 1.99
C GLU A 112 -48.68 30.35 1.03
N PRO A 113 -49.62 29.53 1.56
CA PRO A 113 -50.33 28.53 0.77
C PRO A 113 -51.58 29.16 0.12
N GLU A 114 -51.53 29.41 -1.19
CA GLU A 114 -52.77 29.56 -1.96
C GLU A 114 -53.32 28.17 -2.32
N LEU A 115 -54.34 27.77 -1.54
CA LEU A 115 -55.23 26.67 -1.87
C LEU A 115 -55.97 27.00 -3.18
N SER A 116 -55.74 26.23 -4.25
CA SER A 116 -56.73 26.03 -5.31
C SER A 116 -56.55 24.69 -6.01
N SER A 117 -57.41 23.76 -5.59
CA SER A 117 -58.10 22.72 -6.36
C SER A 117 -57.81 22.64 -7.86
N SER A 118 -57.42 21.46 -8.36
CA SER A 118 -58.32 20.60 -9.16
C SER A 118 -57.60 19.37 -9.70
N LEU A 119 -58.35 18.27 -9.79
CA LEU A 119 -57.98 16.92 -10.20
C LEU A 119 -57.77 16.77 -11.72
N ASP A 120 -57.13 15.65 -12.06
CA ASP A 120 -57.11 14.92 -13.34
C ASP A 120 -56.20 15.41 -14.48
N ALA A 121 -55.19 14.59 -14.82
CA ALA A 121 -55.18 13.84 -16.09
C ALA A 121 -53.95 12.92 -16.22
N ARG A 122 -54.22 11.62 -16.13
CA ARG A 122 -53.56 10.48 -16.79
C ARG A 122 -52.76 10.81 -18.07
N SER A 123 -51.52 10.34 -18.15
CA SER A 123 -50.88 9.85 -19.39
C SER A 123 -49.56 9.12 -19.12
N THR A 124 -49.58 7.80 -19.28
CA THR A 124 -48.44 7.00 -19.76
C THR A 124 -48.41 7.08 -21.29
N PRO A 125 -47.22 7.21 -21.90
CA PRO A 125 -46.63 6.11 -22.69
C PRO A 125 -45.11 6.02 -22.44
N GLY A 126 -44.44 4.86 -22.45
CA GLY A 126 -44.41 3.85 -23.51
C GLY A 126 -43.33 4.23 -24.52
N GLY A 127 -42.12 3.68 -24.39
CA GLY A 127 -41.01 3.88 -25.31
C GLY A 127 -39.81 3.00 -24.98
N ASP A 128 -39.75 1.84 -25.66
CA ASP A 128 -38.60 0.95 -25.80
C ASP A 128 -37.34 1.69 -26.25
N THR A 129 -36.18 1.30 -25.71
CA THR A 129 -34.96 1.21 -26.52
C THR A 129 -33.92 0.26 -25.90
N GLU A 130 -33.87 -0.93 -26.51
CA GLU A 130 -32.69 -1.69 -26.96
C GLU A 130 -31.52 -1.97 -26.00
N GLU A 131 -31.55 -3.20 -25.46
CA GLU A 131 -30.48 -4.20 -25.52
C GLU A 131 -29.30 -3.83 -26.44
N ALA A 132 -28.11 -3.68 -25.85
CA ALA A 132 -26.85 -3.96 -26.52
C ALA A 132 -25.97 -4.76 -25.55
N HIS A 133 -26.06 -6.08 -25.70
CA HIS A 133 -24.99 -7.04 -25.42
C HIS A 133 -23.66 -6.48 -25.95
N MET A 134 -22.67 -6.35 -25.08
CA MET A 134 -21.29 -6.56 -25.48
C MET A 134 -20.78 -7.72 -24.66
N ASP A 135 -20.72 -8.87 -25.34
CA ASP A 135 -19.98 -10.05 -24.94
C ASP A 135 -18.50 -9.63 -24.79
N ASP A 136 -18.03 -9.56 -23.55
CA ASP A 136 -16.60 -9.59 -23.26
C ASP A 136 -16.31 -11.01 -22.79
N ASP A 137 -15.99 -11.87 -23.77
CA ASP A 137 -15.35 -13.17 -23.58
C ASP A 137 -13.98 -12.92 -22.91
N PHE A 138 -13.99 -12.65 -21.61
CA PHE A 138 -12.88 -13.03 -20.76
C PHE A 138 -13.08 -14.50 -20.44
N ASP A 139 -12.45 -15.32 -21.27
CA ASP A 139 -12.07 -16.70 -20.95
C ASP A 139 -11.13 -16.64 -19.74
N ASP A 140 -11.74 -16.41 -18.58
CA ASP A 140 -11.16 -16.67 -17.28
C ASP A 140 -11.10 -18.20 -17.19
N GLU A 141 -10.09 -18.78 -17.84
CA GLU A 141 -9.59 -20.09 -17.46
C GLU A 141 -9.12 -19.93 -16.01
N GLU A 142 -10.09 -20.08 -15.11
CA GLU A 142 -9.92 -20.34 -13.70
C GLU A 142 -9.00 -21.55 -13.65
N VAL A 143 -7.70 -21.30 -13.51
CA VAL A 143 -6.75 -22.35 -13.20
C VAL A 143 -7.14 -22.81 -11.80
N GLU A 144 -8.02 -23.80 -11.74
CA GLU A 144 -8.18 -24.70 -10.61
C GLU A 144 -6.78 -25.26 -10.35
N VAL A 145 -5.99 -24.55 -9.55
CA VAL A 145 -4.93 -25.20 -8.79
C VAL A 145 -5.69 -26.18 -7.91
N GLU A 146 -5.68 -27.45 -8.34
CA GLU A 146 -6.05 -28.57 -7.50
C GLU A 146 -5.40 -28.30 -6.14
N ASP A 147 -6.24 -28.16 -5.11
CA ASP A 147 -5.84 -28.15 -3.70
C ASP A 147 -5.23 -29.52 -3.39
N ASP A 148 -4.08 -29.82 -3.99
CA ASP A 148 -3.16 -30.83 -3.50
C ASP A 148 -2.68 -30.27 -2.16
N GLU A 149 -3.38 -30.65 -1.09
CA GLU A 149 -2.96 -30.46 0.30
C GLU A 149 -1.47 -30.84 0.37
N LEU A 150 -0.59 -29.83 0.42
CA LEU A 150 0.82 -30.08 0.56
C LEU A 150 1.03 -30.80 1.89
N ASP A 151 1.64 -31.99 1.83
CA ASP A 151 1.97 -32.77 3.02
C ASP A 151 2.65 -31.86 4.06
N THR A 152 2.13 -31.88 5.29
CA THR A 152 2.69 -31.07 6.37
C THR A 152 4.12 -31.54 6.71
N LEU A 153 4.97 -30.67 7.29
CA LEU A 153 6.33 -31.08 7.71
C LEU A 153 6.30 -32.29 8.65
N GLN A 154 5.29 -32.36 9.51
CA GLN A 154 5.02 -33.48 10.39
C GLN A 154 4.77 -34.79 9.63
N GLU A 155 4.02 -34.72 8.52
CA GLU A 155 3.74 -35.85 7.63
C GLU A 155 4.97 -36.28 6.83
N ILE A 156 5.74 -35.32 6.31
CA ILE A 156 6.98 -35.56 5.55
C ILE A 156 8.05 -36.24 6.42
N PHE A 157 8.21 -35.80 7.68
CA PHE A 157 9.22 -36.29 8.61
C PHE A 157 8.69 -37.34 9.59
N GLY A 158 7.39 -37.64 9.56
CA GLY A 158 6.75 -38.65 10.41
C GLY A 158 6.80 -38.33 11.91
N THR A 159 6.73 -37.04 12.27
CA THR A 159 6.80 -36.54 13.65
C THR A 159 5.53 -35.79 14.01
N ASP A 160 4.95 -36.07 15.18
CA ASP A 160 3.76 -35.38 15.67
C ASP A 160 4.06 -33.97 16.22
N ASP A 161 5.33 -33.62 16.37
CA ASP A 161 5.80 -32.34 16.89
C ASP A 161 6.32 -31.45 15.75
N GLU A 162 5.80 -30.22 15.67
CA GLU A 162 6.13 -29.26 14.62
C GLU A 162 7.56 -28.73 14.75
N ASP A 163 8.04 -28.54 15.99
CA ASP A 163 9.39 -28.04 16.25
C ASP A 163 10.40 -29.12 15.82
N ASP A 164 10.19 -30.38 16.21
CA ASP A 164 11.03 -31.51 15.77
C ASP A 164 11.00 -31.69 14.24
N ALA A 165 9.85 -31.51 13.60
CA ALA A 165 9.72 -31.59 12.15
C ALA A 165 10.50 -30.46 11.45
N SER A 166 10.49 -29.26 12.02
CA SER A 166 11.22 -28.11 11.50
C SER A 166 12.74 -28.27 11.63
N GLU A 167 13.22 -28.82 12.75
CA GLU A 167 14.64 -29.11 12.98
C GLU A 167 15.15 -30.16 11.97
N GLN A 168 14.38 -31.22 11.74
CA GLN A 168 14.71 -32.24 10.75
C GLN A 168 14.71 -31.69 9.31
N ALA A 169 13.78 -30.79 8.98
CA ALA A 169 13.76 -30.12 7.68
C ALA A 169 15.03 -29.28 7.46
N TYR A 170 15.49 -28.55 8.49
CA TYR A 170 16.69 -27.74 8.41
C TYR A 170 17.96 -28.61 8.24
N ASP A 171 18.07 -29.70 8.99
CA ASP A 171 19.15 -30.69 8.83
C ASP A 171 19.14 -31.32 7.44
N HIS A 172 17.95 -31.61 6.89
CA HIS A 172 17.81 -32.16 5.55
C HIS A 172 18.32 -31.18 4.47
N ILE A 173 18.00 -29.89 4.59
CA ILE A 173 18.48 -28.83 3.69
C ILE A 173 20.02 -28.70 3.78
N LEU A 174 20.57 -28.65 4.99
CA LEU A 174 22.03 -28.59 5.19
C LEU A 174 22.74 -29.79 4.57
N LYS A 175 22.20 -31.00 4.73
CA LYS A 175 22.73 -32.22 4.13
C LYS A 175 22.64 -32.24 2.61
N MET A 176 21.61 -31.63 2.03
CA MET A 176 21.53 -31.46 0.58
C MET A 176 22.57 -30.47 0.08
N MET A 177 22.80 -29.37 0.80
CA MET A 177 23.84 -28.40 0.45
C MET A 177 25.26 -28.99 0.55
N GLU A 178 25.52 -29.84 1.55
CA GLU A 178 26.82 -30.51 1.72
C GLU A 178 27.13 -31.53 0.60
N LYS A 179 26.09 -32.13 -0.01
CA LYS A 179 26.25 -33.12 -1.10
C LYS A 179 26.39 -32.50 -2.49
N VAL A 180 26.22 -31.18 -2.60
CA VAL A 180 26.24 -30.44 -3.88
C VAL A 180 27.62 -29.83 -4.18
N ASP A 181 28.59 -29.99 -3.27
CA ASP A 181 30.03 -29.79 -3.47
C ASP A 181 30.75 -31.14 -3.74
#